data_AF-A0A3M3YSY3-F1
#
_entry.id   AF-A0A3M3YSY3-F1
#
_cell.length_a   1.000
_cell.length_b   1.000
_cell.length_c   1.000
_cell.angle_alpha   90.00
_cell.angle_beta   90.00
_cell.angle_gamma   90.00
#
_symmetry.space_group_name_H-M   'P 1'
#
loop_
_entity.id
_entity.type
_entity.pdbx_description
1 polymer ?
#
loop_
_entity_poly.entity_id
_entity_poly.type
_entity_poly.pdbx_seq_one_letter_code
_entity_poly.pdbx_strand_id
1 'polypeptide(L)'
;MLYAMDKSLASEEGFGEVKAYMTSPLAKLIIWGLLSALLYHMVAGIRHLIMDTGVGETLEGGKLGSKIVIAVSVVLILLAGVWIW
;
A
#
# COMPACT_ATOMS: atom_id res chain seq x y z
N MET A 1 5.64 1.74 -12.55
CA MET A 1 4.19 1.99 -12.55
C MET A 1 3.76 3.02 -13.59
N LEU A 2 4.45 4.15 -13.75
CA LEU A 2 4.03 5.21 -14.71
C LEU A 2 3.86 4.71 -16.16
N TYR A 3 4.79 3.89 -16.67
CA TYR A 3 4.64 3.26 -17.99
C TYR A 3 3.39 2.38 -18.11
N ALA A 4 3.15 1.52 -17.11
CA ALA A 4 1.98 0.64 -17.11
C ALA A 4 0.67 1.43 -17.03
N MET A 5 0.66 2.53 -16.27
CA MET A 5 -0.49 3.42 -16.16
C MET A 5 -0.76 4.13 -17.49
N ASP A 6 0.25 4.75 -18.09
CA ASP A 6 0.15 5.44 -19.38
C ASP A 6 -0.35 4.49 -20.48
N LYS A 7 0.30 3.32 -20.60
CA LYS A 7 -0.08 2.28 -21.57
C LYS A 7 -1.49 1.74 -21.34
N SER A 8 -1.91 1.54 -20.09
CA SER A 8 -3.25 1.03 -19.79
C SER A 8 -4.38 2.01 -20.15
N LEU A 9 -4.09 3.31 -20.22
CA LEU A 9 -5.07 4.34 -20.53
C LEU A 9 -5.06 4.75 -22.01
N ALA A 10 -4.03 4.35 -22.76
CA ALA A 10 -3.85 4.75 -24.15
C ALA A 10 -4.84 4.06 -25.12
N SER A 11 -5.19 2.79 -24.89
CA SER A 11 -6.13 2.05 -25.74
C SER A 11 -6.60 0.75 -25.06
N GLU A 12 -7.64 0.12 -25.62
CA GLU A 12 -8.09 -1.23 -25.20
C GLU A 12 -6.99 -2.29 -25.34
N GLU A 13 -6.23 -2.24 -26.45
CA GLU A 13 -5.07 -3.12 -26.67
C GLU A 13 -4.00 -2.90 -25.60
N GLY A 14 -3.66 -1.63 -25.31
CA GLY A 14 -2.69 -1.28 -24.28
C GLY A 14 -3.11 -1.76 -22.88
N PHE A 15 -4.40 -1.64 -22.54
CA PHE A 15 -4.96 -2.20 -21.32
C PHE A 15 -4.82 -3.73 -21.28
N GLY A 16 -5.12 -4.41 -22.39
CA GLY A 16 -4.97 -5.85 -22.55
C GLY A 16 -3.53 -6.33 -22.32
N GLU A 17 -2.55 -5.62 -22.88
CA GLU A 17 -1.13 -5.92 -22.68
C GLU A 17 -0.70 -5.75 -21.21
N VAL A 18 -1.09 -4.65 -20.57
CA VAL A 18 -0.78 -4.41 -19.15
C VAL A 18 -1.41 -5.50 -18.29
N LYS A 19 -2.68 -5.86 -18.56
CA LYS A 19 -3.36 -6.96 -17.88
C LYS A 19 -2.60 -8.29 -18.04
N ALA A 20 -2.07 -8.57 -19.22
CA ALA A 20 -1.25 -9.77 -19.46
C ALA A 20 0.04 -9.75 -18.62
N TYR A 21 0.74 -8.61 -18.55
CA TYR A 21 1.93 -8.48 -17.68
C TYR A 21 1.61 -8.73 -16.20
N MET A 22 0.44 -8.30 -15.73
CA MET A 22 0.01 -8.50 -14.33
C MET A 22 -0.29 -9.97 -13.97
N THR A 23 -0.30 -10.89 -14.95
CA THR A 23 -0.37 -12.33 -14.66
C THR A 23 0.96 -12.90 -14.17
N SER A 24 2.09 -12.22 -14.46
CA SER A 24 3.42 -12.68 -14.06
C SER A 24 3.57 -12.65 -12.52
N PRO A 25 4.04 -13.74 -11.89
CA PRO A 25 4.32 -13.76 -10.45
C PRO A 25 5.28 -12.64 -10.02
N LEU A 26 6.27 -12.29 -10.84
CA LEU A 26 7.20 -11.20 -10.55
C LEU A 26 6.50 -9.84 -10.56
N ALA A 27 5.61 -9.60 -11.53
CA ALA A 27 4.84 -8.36 -11.59
C ALA A 27 3.91 -8.22 -10.38
N LYS A 28 3.22 -9.31 -10.00
CA LYS A 28 2.39 -9.37 -8.79
C LYS A 28 3.22 -9.08 -7.53
N LEU A 29 4.41 -9.67 -7.40
CA LEU A 29 5.31 -9.44 -6.28
C LEU A 29 5.76 -7.98 -6.18
N ILE A 30 6.14 -7.36 -7.30
CA ILE A 30 6.54 -5.95 -7.35
C ILE A 30 5.38 -5.04 -6.92
N ILE A 31 4.19 -5.26 -7.46
CA ILE A 31 3.01 -4.45 -7.12
C ILE A 31 2.63 -4.63 -5.65
N TRP A 32 2.64 -5.86 -5.17
CA TRP A 32 2.36 -6.14 -3.76
C TRP A 32 3.38 -5.47 -2.84
N GLY A 33 4.68 -5.49 -3.18
CA GLY A 33 5.72 -4.80 -2.42
C GLY A 33 5.53 -3.28 -2.39
N LEU A 34 5.25 -2.66 -3.55
CA LEU A 34 5.00 -1.23 -3.65
C LEU A 34 3.72 -0.81 -2.89
N LEU A 35 2.64 -1.57 -3.06
CA LEU A 35 1.38 -1.33 -2.35
C LEU A 35 1.55 -1.53 -0.84
N SER A 36 2.36 -2.49 -0.42
CA SER A 36 2.67 -2.72 0.99
C SER A 36 3.39 -1.53 1.62
N ALA A 37 4.40 -0.99 0.94
CA ALA A 37 5.10 0.22 1.38
C ALA A 37 4.15 1.42 1.46
N LEU A 38 3.27 1.58 0.45
CA LEU A 38 2.27 2.65 0.44
C LEU A 38 1.26 2.50 1.59
N LEU A 39 0.74 1.30 1.85
CA LEU A 39 -0.22 1.05 2.92
C LEU A 39 0.39 1.33 4.30
N TYR A 40 1.62 0.86 4.55
CA TYR A 40 2.32 1.19 5.79
C TYR A 40 2.53 2.70 5.93
N HIS A 41 3.01 3.37 4.88
CA HIS A 41 3.23 4.81 4.89
C HIS A 41 1.93 5.58 5.15
N MET A 42 0.82 5.18 4.53
CA MET A 42 -0.49 5.80 4.72
C MET A 42 -0.98 5.63 6.17
N VAL A 43 -0.90 4.43 6.74
CA VAL A 43 -1.33 4.19 8.14
C VAL A 43 -0.45 4.98 9.12
N ALA A 44 0.87 5.01 8.90
CA ALA A 44 1.78 5.84 9.69
C ALA A 44 1.46 7.34 9.53
N GLY A 45 1.17 7.79 8.31
CA GLY A 45 0.77 9.16 8.01
C GLY A 45 -0.52 9.56 8.73
N ILE A 46 -1.53 8.68 8.76
CA ILE A 46 -2.75 8.91 9.53
C ILE A 46 -2.44 9.06 11.02
N ARG A 47 -1.58 8.20 11.58
CA ARG A 47 -1.12 8.36 12.98
C ARG A 47 -0.45 9.72 13.20
N HIS A 48 0.39 10.18 12.27
CA HIS A 48 1.02 11.49 12.36
C HIS A 48 -0.02 12.63 12.36
N LEU A 49 -0.99 12.60 11.45
CA LEU A 49 -2.07 13.58 11.41
C LEU A 49 -2.91 13.59 12.70
N ILE A 50 -3.12 12.43 13.33
CA ILE A 50 -3.79 12.34 14.64
C ILE A 50 -2.91 12.99 15.72
N MET A 51 -1.61 12.73 15.73
CA MET A 51 -0.69 13.36 16.67
C MET A 51 -0.64 14.88 16.51
N ASP A 52 -0.75 15.39 15.28
CA ASP A 52 -0.80 16.84 15.01
C ASP A 52 -2.02 17.53 15.65
N THR A 53 -3.05 16.77 16.05
CA THR A 53 -4.21 17.27 16.82
C THR A 53 -4.00 17.27 18.34
N GLY A 54 -2.81 16.88 18.82
CA GLY A 54 -2.47 16.77 20.25
C GLY A 54 -2.76 15.39 20.87
N VAL A 55 -3.15 14.40 20.07
CA VAL A 55 -3.52 13.06 20.57
C VAL A 55 -2.35 12.08 20.47
N GLY A 56 -1.95 11.49 21.60
CA GLY A 56 -0.96 10.40 21.63
C GLY A 56 0.51 10.86 21.61
N GLU A 57 0.79 12.10 22.02
CA GLU A 57 2.12 12.70 22.03
C GLU A 57 3.06 12.18 23.14
N THR A 58 2.52 11.53 24.17
CA THR A 58 3.34 10.95 25.24
C THR A 58 4.16 9.77 24.72
N LEU A 59 5.26 9.42 25.40
CA LEU A 59 6.08 8.27 25.02
C LEU A 59 5.27 6.96 24.96
N GLU A 60 4.38 6.75 25.93
CA GLU A 60 3.53 5.56 25.97
C GLU A 60 2.45 5.59 24.87
N GLY A 61 1.86 6.76 24.60
CA GLY A 61 0.96 6.96 23.45
C GLY A 61 1.66 6.70 22.12
N GLY A 62 2.91 7.17 21.98
CA GLY A 62 3.76 6.96 20.82
C GLY A 62 4.04 5.47 20.58
N LYS A 63 4.43 4.73 21.63
CA LYS A 63 4.66 3.27 21.58
C LYS A 63 3.41 2.51 21.20
N LEU A 64 2.26 2.83 21.82
CA LEU A 64 0.98 2.20 21.51
C LEU A 64 0.59 2.47 20.04
N GLY A 65 0.67 3.72 19.60
CA GLY A 65 0.37 4.12 18.23
C GLY A 65 1.25 3.38 17.21
N SER A 66 2.55 3.22 17.46
CA SER A 66 3.43 2.47 16.56
C SER A 66 3.06 0.99 16.48
N LYS A 67 2.66 0.37 17.60
CA LYS A 67 2.15 -1.02 17.61
C LYS A 67 0.86 -1.15 16.78
N ILE A 68 -0.05 -0.19 16.91
CA ILE A 68 -1.30 -0.14 16.13
C ILE A 68 -0.98 0.02 14.64
N VAL A 69 -0.07 0.92 14.26
CA VAL A 69 0.36 1.10 12.87
C VAL A 69 0.86 -0.23 12.29
N ILE A 70 1.72 -0.96 13.00
CA ILE A 70 2.23 -2.26 12.54
C ILE A 70 1.08 -3.26 12.39
N ALA A 71 0.22 -3.41 13.40
CA ALA A 71 -0.87 -4.39 13.37
C ALA A 71 -1.85 -4.12 12.21
N VAL A 72 -2.31 -2.87 12.05
CA VAL A 72 -3.21 -2.48 10.97
C VAL A 72 -2.55 -2.63 9.60
N SER A 73 -1.28 -2.23 9.47
CA SER A 73 -0.54 -2.36 8.21
C SER A 73 -0.38 -3.83 7.81
N VAL A 74 -0.05 -4.73 8.74
CA VAL A 74 0.06 -6.17 8.45
C VAL A 74 -1.26 -6.72 7.93
N VAL A 75 -2.39 -6.39 8.58
CA VAL A 75 -3.72 -6.82 8.12
C VAL A 75 -3.99 -6.33 6.70
N LEU A 76 -3.78 -5.03 6.43
CA LEU A 76 -4.01 -4.45 5.10
C LEU A 76 -3.09 -5.05 4.03
N ILE A 77 -1.82 -5.29 4.35
CA ILE A 77 -0.82 -5.88 3.44
C ILE A 77 -1.20 -7.32 3.08
N LEU A 78 -1.69 -8.10 4.05
CA LEU A 78 -2.15 -9.47 3.81
C LEU A 78 -3.42 -9.50 2.95
N LEU A 79 -4.38 -8.62 3.23
CA LEU A 79 -5.59 -8.48 2.41
C LEU A 79 -5.26 -8.05 0.97
N ALA A 80 -4.32 -7.12 0.80
CA ALA A 80 -3.80 -6.74 -0.51
C ALA A 80 -3.11 -7.91 -1.22
N GLY A 81 -2.39 -8.76 -0.47
CA GLY A 81 -1.82 -10.00 -0.99
C GLY A 81 -2.90 -10.94 -1.53
N VAL A 82 -3.96 -11.19 -0.74
CA VAL A 82 -5.12 -12.00 -1.17
C VAL A 82 -5.80 -11.42 -2.41
N TRP A 83 -5.89 -10.09 -2.52
CA TRP A 83 -6.51 -9.45 -3.68
C TRP A 83 -5.68 -9.54 -4.96
N ILE A 84 -4.35 -9.44 -4.84
CA ILE A 84 -3.43 -9.45 -6.00
C ILE A 84 -3.19 -10.86 -6.55
N TRP A 85 -3.15 -11.86 -5.67
CA TRP A 85 -2.78 -13.23 -6.01
C TRP A 85 -3.97 -14.07 -6.44
#